data_AF-A0A933N8V9-F1
#
_entry.id   AF-A0A933N8V9-F1
#
_cell.length_a   1.000
_cell.length_b   1.000
_cell.length_c   1.000
_cell.angle_alpha   90.00
_cell.angle_beta   90.00
_cell.angle_gamma   90.00
#
_symmetry.space_group_name_H-M   'P 1'
#
loop_
_entity.id
_entity.type
_entity.pdbx_description
1 polymer ?
#
loop_
_entity_poly.entity_id
_entity_poly.type
_entity_poly.pdbx_seq_one_letter_code
_entity_poly.pdbx_strand_id
1 'polypeptide(L)'
;MLPTLVLSALITLPPPLCRGRVATAYDQSLDRDPGTRALAEIQTALNVLCGLDPQGTAVKDQKCGRGIVVYENTTIGMNAVTWVSGVRDGPMTSGKIVYSKEFLNALDQSFGPGASFGVLAHEVGHYLTATMSLRRYVDSSWDEELRADYFAGCALGRSGRPPDEMENTLRALAAFASPTHPAFNLRVPKVRRGYDDCQASRVAEDRAKEDDDFGIGAYLRQESRSAGCWHYFFRSAEDVKRLGPIAARRHRSRFFPTQDKCDKSRREAADGKHAITETCACQAKAQ
;
A
#
# COMPACT_ATOMS: atom_id res chain seq x y z
N MET A 1 53.05 27.36 -15.66
CA MET A 1 51.69 27.20 -15.13
C MET A 1 51.05 26.04 -15.88
N LEU A 2 50.88 24.89 -15.21
CA LEU A 2 50.20 23.71 -15.77
C LEU A 2 48.72 23.76 -15.36
N PRO A 3 47.75 23.48 -16.23
CA PRO A 3 46.36 23.42 -15.85
C PRO A 3 46.06 22.08 -15.17
N THR A 4 45.43 22.17 -14.00
CA THR A 4 44.93 21.04 -13.23
C THR A 4 43.70 20.46 -13.94
N LEU A 5 43.84 19.29 -14.55
CA LEU A 5 42.73 18.50 -15.08
C LEU A 5 41.92 17.94 -13.90
N VAL A 6 40.74 18.50 -13.67
CA VAL A 6 39.75 17.93 -12.73
C VAL A 6 39.03 16.79 -13.45
N LEU A 7 39.42 15.56 -13.14
CA LEU A 7 38.77 14.36 -13.62
C LEU A 7 37.50 14.13 -12.77
N SER A 8 36.38 14.72 -13.19
CA SER A 8 35.07 14.35 -12.64
C SER A 8 34.73 12.95 -13.11
N ALA A 9 34.84 11.98 -12.21
CA ALA A 9 34.32 10.64 -12.42
C ALA A 9 32.80 10.72 -12.52
N LEU A 10 32.29 10.72 -13.76
CA LEU A 10 30.89 10.40 -14.04
C LEU A 10 30.67 8.97 -13.56
N ILE A 11 30.02 8.82 -12.40
CA ILE A 11 29.47 7.54 -11.97
C ILE A 11 28.43 7.19 -13.03
N THR A 12 28.83 6.32 -13.96
CA THR A 12 27.94 5.76 -14.96
C THR A 12 26.94 4.89 -14.20
N LEU A 13 25.72 5.40 -14.04
CA LEU A 13 24.63 4.62 -13.49
C LEU A 13 24.45 3.38 -14.38
N PRO A 14 24.32 2.17 -13.80
CA PRO A 14 24.07 0.97 -14.59
C PRO A 14 22.79 1.15 -15.41
N PRO A 15 22.73 0.61 -16.64
CA PRO A 15 21.58 0.79 -17.53
C PRO A 15 20.30 0.23 -16.88
N PRO A 16 19.14 0.86 -17.08
CA PRO A 16 17.87 0.43 -16.51
C PRO A 16 17.54 -1.03 -16.84
N LEU A 17 17.00 -1.73 -15.84
CA LEU A 17 16.50 -3.10 -15.99
C LEU A 17 15.18 -3.15 -16.75
N CYS A 18 14.41 -2.07 -16.79
CA CYS A 18 13.32 -1.92 -17.74
C CYS A 18 13.93 -1.43 -19.07
N ARG A 19 14.16 -2.35 -20.01
CA ARG A 19 14.49 -2.00 -21.41
C ARG A 19 13.28 -1.39 -22.13
N GLY A 20 12.64 -0.38 -21.55
CA GLY A 20 12.03 0.64 -22.38
C GLY A 20 13.18 1.24 -23.15
N ARG A 21 13.20 1.09 -24.49
CA ARG A 21 14.00 2.01 -25.32
C ARG A 21 13.69 3.38 -24.76
N VAL A 22 14.75 4.09 -24.33
CA VAL A 22 14.74 5.47 -23.82
C VAL A 22 13.46 6.11 -24.30
N ALA A 23 12.48 6.37 -23.41
CA ALA A 23 11.35 7.19 -23.80
C ALA A 23 12.00 8.43 -24.41
N THR A 24 12.01 8.56 -25.73
CA THR A 24 13.00 9.38 -26.45
C THR A 24 12.82 10.86 -26.13
N ALA A 25 11.77 11.18 -25.37
CA ALA A 25 11.39 12.48 -24.86
C ALA A 25 11.58 12.65 -23.34
N TYR A 26 11.99 11.64 -22.54
CA TYR A 26 12.12 11.80 -21.09
C TYR A 26 13.24 12.78 -20.72
N ASP A 27 12.87 13.89 -20.10
CA ASP A 27 13.78 14.93 -19.61
C ASP A 27 13.77 14.98 -18.08
N GLN A 28 14.84 14.43 -17.48
CA GLN A 28 15.00 14.38 -16.02
C GLN A 28 15.07 15.77 -15.37
N SER A 29 15.45 16.83 -16.10
CA SER A 29 15.49 18.18 -15.54
C SER A 29 14.10 18.74 -15.20
N LEU A 30 13.05 18.09 -15.71
CA LEU A 30 11.65 18.43 -15.49
C LEU A 30 10.95 17.52 -14.46
N ASP A 31 11.70 16.68 -13.75
CA ASP A 31 11.17 15.91 -12.62
C ASP A 31 10.60 16.85 -11.54
N ARG A 32 9.39 16.57 -11.09
CA ARG A 32 8.70 17.29 -10.02
C ARG A 32 8.40 16.38 -8.85
N ASP A 33 8.17 16.97 -7.68
CA ASP A 33 7.68 16.25 -6.52
C ASP A 33 6.39 15.48 -6.87
N PRO A 34 6.24 14.24 -6.39
CA PRO A 34 5.08 13.42 -6.73
C PRO A 34 3.82 13.99 -6.08
N GLY A 35 2.70 13.97 -6.81
CA GLY A 35 1.39 14.20 -6.22
C GLY A 35 1.09 13.27 -5.03
N THR A 36 0.36 13.80 -4.05
CA THR A 36 0.01 13.11 -2.79
C THR A 36 -0.63 11.74 -3.01
N ARG A 37 -1.47 11.63 -4.04
CA ARG A 37 -2.13 10.38 -4.41
C ARG A 37 -1.14 9.30 -4.84
N ALA A 38 -0.28 9.58 -5.83
CA ALA A 38 0.67 8.60 -6.35
C ALA A 38 1.67 8.16 -5.26
N LEU A 39 2.11 9.11 -4.43
CA LEU A 39 2.95 8.81 -3.29
C LEU A 39 2.26 7.87 -2.29
N ALA A 40 0.98 8.12 -1.97
CA ALA A 40 0.20 7.25 -1.08
C ALA A 40 -0.01 5.85 -1.68
N GLU A 41 -0.27 5.76 -2.99
CA GLU A 41 -0.44 4.47 -3.70
C GLU A 41 0.85 3.65 -3.71
N ILE A 42 2.00 4.27 -4.06
CA ILE A 42 3.32 3.61 -4.03
C ILE A 42 3.71 3.21 -2.61
N GLN A 43 3.51 4.09 -1.62
CA GLN A 43 3.80 3.78 -0.22
C GLN A 43 2.94 2.62 0.28
N THR A 44 1.67 2.57 -0.11
CA THR A 44 0.78 1.46 0.23
C THR A 44 1.29 0.15 -0.38
N ALA A 45 1.60 0.15 -1.68
CA ALA A 45 2.15 -1.01 -2.37
C ALA A 45 3.47 -1.49 -1.75
N LEU A 46 4.41 -0.57 -1.49
CA LEU A 46 5.65 -0.88 -0.79
C LEU A 46 5.37 -1.46 0.60
N ASN A 47 4.53 -0.85 1.42
CA ASN A 47 4.28 -1.32 2.79
C ASN A 47 3.69 -2.72 2.83
N VAL A 48 2.79 -3.06 1.90
CA VAL A 48 2.15 -4.38 1.89
C VAL A 48 3.04 -5.46 1.27
N LEU A 49 3.95 -5.09 0.37
CA LEU A 49 4.88 -6.02 -0.29
C LEU A 49 6.23 -6.15 0.44
N CYS A 50 6.65 -5.11 1.15
CA CYS A 50 7.89 -5.06 1.90
C CYS A 50 7.73 -5.69 3.26
N GLY A 51 8.46 -6.77 3.46
CA GLY A 51 8.23 -7.69 4.57
C GLY A 51 7.47 -8.93 4.13
N LEU A 52 7.38 -9.25 2.83
CA LEU A 52 6.87 -10.54 2.37
C LEU A 52 7.98 -11.47 1.90
N ASP A 53 7.81 -12.74 2.27
CA ASP A 53 8.33 -13.85 1.51
C ASP A 53 7.52 -13.98 0.20
N PRO A 54 7.95 -14.84 -0.73
CA PRO A 54 7.33 -14.98 -2.04
C PRO A 54 5.94 -15.59 -2.02
N GLN A 55 5.61 -16.31 -0.95
CA GLN A 55 4.29 -16.87 -0.70
C GLN A 55 3.36 -15.80 -0.09
N GLY A 56 3.86 -14.57 0.08
CA GLY A 56 3.11 -13.47 0.65
C GLY A 56 3.02 -13.54 2.17
N THR A 57 3.94 -14.24 2.84
CA THR A 57 4.01 -14.37 4.31
C THR A 57 4.91 -13.29 4.89
N ALA A 58 4.57 -12.73 6.04
CA ALA A 58 5.42 -11.74 6.71
C ALA A 58 6.82 -12.29 7.06
N VAL A 59 7.90 -11.61 6.63
CA VAL A 59 9.30 -11.91 6.98
C VAL A 59 9.84 -10.82 7.89
N LYS A 60 10.22 -11.25 9.10
CA LYS A 60 10.92 -10.41 10.07
C LYS A 60 12.28 -10.01 9.50
N ASP A 61 12.58 -8.71 9.51
CA ASP A 61 13.87 -8.11 9.12
C ASP A 61 14.19 -8.06 7.61
N GLN A 62 13.23 -8.35 6.73
CA GLN A 62 13.46 -8.23 5.29
C GLN A 62 13.47 -6.77 4.83
N LYS A 63 14.64 -6.29 4.39
CA LYS A 63 14.81 -4.94 3.86
C LYS A 63 14.55 -4.92 2.35
N CYS A 64 13.61 -4.09 1.91
CA CYS A 64 13.37 -3.78 0.49
C CYS A 64 14.40 -2.79 -0.08
N GLY A 65 15.71 -3.02 0.12
CA GLY A 65 16.76 -2.13 -0.38
C GLY A 65 16.80 -0.75 0.29
N ARG A 66 17.32 0.26 -0.42
CA ARG A 66 17.45 1.66 0.06
C ARG A 66 16.20 2.51 -0.13
N GLY A 67 15.16 1.94 -0.73
CA GLY A 67 13.92 2.62 -1.06
C GLY A 67 13.84 3.10 -2.51
N ILE A 68 12.73 3.75 -2.80
CA ILE A 68 12.36 4.29 -4.10
C ILE A 68 12.25 5.82 -3.98
N VAL A 69 12.81 6.54 -4.95
CA VAL A 69 12.48 7.96 -5.18
C VAL A 69 11.41 8.05 -6.27
N VAL A 70 10.41 8.90 -6.08
CA VAL A 70 9.25 9.01 -6.96
C VAL A 70 9.19 10.42 -7.52
N TYR A 71 8.96 10.56 -8.83
CA TYR A 71 8.79 11.85 -9.49
C TYR A 71 7.58 11.85 -10.42
N GLU A 72 6.93 13.01 -10.51
CA GLU A 72 5.98 13.32 -11.58
C GLU A 72 6.75 13.96 -12.74
N ASN A 73 6.56 13.49 -13.97
CA ASN A 73 7.17 14.09 -15.16
C ASN A 73 6.32 13.82 -16.41
N THR A 74 5.80 14.88 -17.03
CA THR A 74 4.92 14.77 -18.20
C THR A 74 5.65 14.37 -19.49
N THR A 75 6.98 14.52 -19.54
CA THR A 75 7.78 14.18 -20.72
C THR A 75 7.91 12.67 -20.96
N ILE A 76 7.54 11.85 -19.97
CA ILE A 76 7.43 10.39 -20.12
C ILE A 76 6.21 9.97 -20.96
N GLY A 77 5.31 10.92 -21.29
CA GLY A 77 4.08 10.66 -22.02
C GLY A 77 3.03 9.93 -21.17
N MET A 78 2.12 9.19 -21.82
CA MET A 78 1.08 8.42 -21.13
C MET A 78 1.64 7.14 -20.51
N ASN A 79 2.55 7.27 -19.54
CA ASN A 79 3.31 6.14 -19.01
C ASN A 79 3.71 6.30 -17.53
N ALA A 80 4.10 5.18 -16.92
CA ALA A 80 4.86 5.08 -15.69
C ALA A 80 6.04 4.12 -15.91
N VAL A 81 7.17 4.35 -15.26
CA VAL A 81 8.33 3.46 -15.41
C VAL A 81 9.21 3.47 -14.17
N THR A 82 9.86 2.33 -13.95
CA THR A 82 10.83 2.12 -12.89
C THR A 82 12.24 1.96 -13.45
N TRP A 83 13.17 2.78 -12.96
CA TRP A 83 14.60 2.52 -13.09
C TRP A 83 15.11 1.93 -11.78
N VAL A 84 16.00 0.94 -11.88
CA VAL A 84 16.68 0.38 -10.72
C VAL A 84 18.18 0.55 -10.91
N SER A 85 18.86 1.04 -9.89
CA SER A 85 20.30 1.25 -9.86
C SER A 85 20.94 0.59 -8.64
N GLY A 86 22.25 0.35 -8.72
CA GLY A 86 23.04 -0.24 -7.63
C GLY A 86 23.38 -1.71 -7.86
N VAL A 87 23.76 -2.40 -6.78
CA VAL A 87 24.04 -3.85 -6.80
C VAL A 87 22.73 -4.59 -6.63
N ARG A 88 22.31 -5.31 -7.67
CA ARG A 88 21.13 -6.17 -7.66
C ARG A 88 21.15 -7.11 -6.46
N ASP A 89 19.99 -7.29 -5.84
CA ASP A 89 19.80 -8.14 -4.65
C ASP A 89 20.66 -7.71 -3.43
N GLY A 90 21.17 -6.48 -3.45
CA GLY A 90 21.97 -5.92 -2.37
C GLY A 90 21.22 -4.86 -1.55
N PRO A 91 21.66 -4.59 -0.31
CA PRO A 91 21.15 -3.48 0.50
C PRO A 91 21.41 -2.11 -0.12
N MET A 92 22.14 -2.07 -1.25
CA MET A 92 22.45 -0.87 -2.03
C MET A 92 21.49 -0.64 -3.21
N THR A 93 20.52 -1.52 -3.44
CA THR A 93 19.55 -1.35 -4.53
C THR A 93 18.64 -0.15 -4.26
N SER A 94 18.54 0.76 -5.22
CA SER A 94 17.65 1.93 -5.18
C SER A 94 16.77 1.97 -6.42
N GLY A 95 15.52 2.38 -6.25
CA GLY A 95 14.56 2.54 -7.34
C GLY A 95 14.28 4.00 -7.63
N LYS A 96 13.95 4.31 -8.88
CA LYS A 96 13.33 5.57 -9.30
C LYS A 96 12.06 5.23 -10.05
N ILE A 97 10.90 5.70 -9.58
CA ILE A 97 9.64 5.63 -10.32
C ILE A 97 9.35 7.02 -10.89
N VAL A 98 9.07 7.10 -12.19
CA VAL A 98 8.55 8.32 -12.82
C VAL A 98 7.23 8.00 -13.47
N TYR A 99 6.26 8.90 -13.33
CA TYR A 99 4.94 8.75 -13.94
C TYR A 99 4.42 10.09 -14.49
N SER A 100 3.48 10.03 -15.42
CA SER A 100 2.64 11.17 -15.81
C SER A 100 1.36 11.18 -14.97
N LYS A 101 1.00 12.35 -14.43
CA LYS A 101 -0.26 12.53 -13.71
C LYS A 101 -1.47 12.40 -14.62
N GLU A 102 -1.36 12.88 -15.87
CA GLU A 102 -2.39 12.76 -16.90
C GLU A 102 -2.65 11.30 -17.23
N PHE A 103 -1.60 10.48 -17.29
CA PHE A 103 -1.70 9.03 -17.45
C PHE A 103 -2.50 8.39 -16.33
N LEU A 104 -2.12 8.61 -15.06
CA LEU A 104 -2.83 8.01 -13.94
C LEU A 104 -4.31 8.43 -13.89
N ASN A 105 -4.60 9.71 -14.14
CA ASN A 105 -5.98 10.19 -14.20
C ASN A 105 -6.78 9.53 -15.34
N ALA A 106 -6.16 9.37 -16.51
CA ALA A 106 -6.80 8.71 -17.64
C ALA A 106 -7.10 7.23 -17.38
N LEU A 107 -6.23 6.53 -16.62
CA LEU A 107 -6.47 5.16 -16.20
C LEU A 107 -7.74 5.03 -15.37
N ASP A 108 -7.89 5.82 -14.31
CA ASP A 108 -9.08 5.70 -13.45
C ASP A 108 -10.33 6.19 -14.15
N GLN A 109 -10.23 7.19 -15.01
CA GLN A 109 -11.36 7.65 -15.81
C GLN A 109 -11.84 6.56 -16.78
N SER A 110 -10.90 5.82 -17.38
CA SER A 110 -11.23 4.83 -18.42
C SER A 110 -11.62 3.46 -17.84
N PHE A 111 -10.99 3.06 -16.73
CA PHE A 111 -11.12 1.71 -16.19
C PHE A 111 -11.77 1.66 -14.82
N GLY A 112 -11.86 2.78 -14.10
CA GLY A 112 -12.43 2.86 -12.77
C GLY A 112 -11.39 2.82 -11.64
N PRO A 113 -11.85 2.88 -10.38
CA PRO A 113 -10.99 2.87 -9.20
C PRO A 113 -10.01 1.69 -9.19
N GLY A 114 -8.84 1.90 -8.59
CA GLY A 114 -7.79 0.88 -8.47
C GLY A 114 -6.91 0.73 -9.70
N ALA A 115 -7.30 1.25 -10.86
CA ALA A 115 -6.53 1.16 -12.10
C ALA A 115 -5.15 1.83 -11.96
N SER A 116 -5.07 3.08 -11.47
CA SER A 116 -3.78 3.74 -11.24
C SER A 116 -2.94 3.00 -10.19
N PHE A 117 -3.58 2.51 -9.13
CA PHE A 117 -2.89 1.80 -8.05
C PHE A 117 -2.26 0.52 -8.57
N GLY A 118 -2.97 -0.24 -9.41
CA GLY A 118 -2.46 -1.46 -10.02
C GLY A 118 -1.24 -1.22 -10.91
N VAL A 119 -1.24 -0.15 -11.70
CA VAL A 119 -0.09 0.25 -12.52
C VAL A 119 1.10 0.70 -11.66
N LEU A 120 0.88 1.52 -10.63
CA LEU A 120 1.95 1.91 -9.73
C LEU A 120 2.48 0.72 -8.90
N ALA A 121 1.63 -0.23 -8.54
CA ALA A 121 2.04 -1.45 -7.87
C ALA A 121 2.85 -2.38 -8.79
N HIS A 122 2.57 -2.38 -10.10
CA HIS A 122 3.40 -3.04 -11.10
C HIS A 122 4.81 -2.44 -11.15
N GLU A 123 4.92 -1.11 -11.14
CA GLU A 123 6.21 -0.40 -11.04
C GLU A 123 6.99 -0.77 -9.77
N VAL A 124 6.29 -0.82 -8.62
CA VAL A 124 6.89 -1.34 -7.37
C VAL A 124 7.35 -2.80 -7.54
N GLY A 125 6.59 -3.63 -8.25
CA GLY A 125 6.97 -5.01 -8.60
C GLY A 125 8.31 -5.10 -9.34
N HIS A 126 8.56 -4.22 -10.31
CA HIS A 126 9.87 -4.13 -10.98
C HIS A 126 11.00 -3.82 -9.99
N TYR A 127 10.79 -2.87 -9.08
CA TYR A 127 11.77 -2.56 -8.04
C TYR A 127 12.07 -3.76 -7.14
N LEU A 128 11.04 -4.47 -6.67
CA LEU A 128 11.20 -5.58 -5.74
C LEU A 128 11.87 -6.80 -6.39
N THR A 129 11.55 -7.09 -7.65
CA THR A 129 12.21 -8.17 -8.42
C THR A 129 13.70 -7.91 -8.67
N ALA A 130 14.14 -6.66 -8.59
CA ALA A 130 15.56 -6.29 -8.69
C ALA A 130 16.27 -6.16 -7.33
N THR A 131 15.52 -5.92 -6.25
CA THR A 131 16.07 -5.58 -4.93
C THR A 131 16.19 -6.77 -3.97
N MET A 132 15.26 -7.71 -4.03
CA MET A 132 15.07 -8.70 -2.94
C MET A 132 15.43 -10.13 -3.35
N SER A 133 16.02 -10.34 -4.52
CA SER A 133 16.15 -11.67 -5.15
C SER A 133 14.83 -12.43 -5.19
N LEU A 134 13.68 -11.73 -5.23
CA LEU A 134 12.35 -12.35 -5.32
C LEU A 134 12.18 -13.18 -6.59
N ARG A 135 13.11 -13.08 -7.53
CA ARG A 135 13.21 -13.96 -8.71
C ARG A 135 13.31 -15.44 -8.36
N ARG A 136 13.92 -15.81 -7.22
CA ARG A 136 14.15 -17.22 -6.84
C ARG A 136 12.92 -17.93 -6.26
N TYR A 137 11.78 -17.28 -6.34
CA TYR A 137 10.82 -17.22 -5.25
C TYR A 137 9.42 -17.01 -5.85
N VAL A 138 9.35 -16.16 -6.86
CA VAL A 138 8.38 -16.28 -7.95
C VAL A 138 8.87 -17.33 -8.98
N ASP A 139 7.96 -17.82 -9.80
CA ASP A 139 8.25 -18.80 -10.84
C ASP A 139 9.38 -18.31 -11.78
N SER A 140 10.42 -19.13 -11.91
CA SER A 140 11.61 -18.80 -12.71
C SER A 140 11.31 -18.72 -14.20
N SER A 141 10.21 -19.34 -14.66
CA SER A 141 9.74 -19.26 -16.05
C SER A 141 9.09 -17.93 -16.40
N TRP A 142 8.74 -17.10 -15.41
CA TRP A 142 8.15 -15.80 -15.65
C TRP A 142 9.24 -14.78 -15.96
N ASP A 143 9.01 -13.95 -16.97
CA ASP A 143 9.88 -12.79 -17.22
C ASP A 143 9.66 -11.69 -16.17
N GLU A 144 10.37 -10.56 -16.32
CA GLU A 144 10.29 -9.46 -15.35
C GLU A 144 8.91 -8.80 -15.30
N GLU A 145 8.19 -8.77 -16.42
CA GLU A 145 6.86 -8.19 -16.56
C GLU A 145 5.80 -9.04 -15.85
N LEU A 146 5.80 -10.34 -16.09
CA LEU A 146 4.87 -11.28 -15.45
C LEU A 146 5.08 -11.35 -13.94
N ARG A 147 6.30 -11.14 -13.47
CA ARG A 147 6.60 -11.03 -12.03
C ARG A 147 6.07 -9.71 -11.46
N ALA A 148 6.24 -8.59 -12.16
CA ALA A 148 5.68 -7.31 -11.76
C ALA A 148 4.13 -7.36 -11.71
N ASP A 149 3.50 -8.02 -12.67
CA ASP A 149 2.05 -8.29 -12.69
C ASP A 149 1.58 -9.08 -11.46
N TYR A 150 2.30 -10.14 -11.11
CA TYR A 150 2.01 -10.89 -9.89
C TYR A 150 2.10 -10.01 -8.64
N PHE A 151 3.15 -9.18 -8.51
CA PHE A 151 3.28 -8.27 -7.38
C PHE A 151 2.20 -7.18 -7.35
N ALA A 152 1.76 -6.69 -8.51
CA ALA A 152 0.62 -5.77 -8.60
C ALA A 152 -0.67 -6.42 -8.05
N GLY A 153 -0.95 -7.65 -8.46
CA GLY A 153 -2.03 -8.47 -7.90
C GLY A 153 -1.91 -8.62 -6.38
N CYS A 154 -0.73 -9.01 -5.91
CA CYS A 154 -0.46 -9.21 -4.49
C CYS A 154 -0.68 -7.93 -3.66
N ALA A 155 -0.26 -6.77 -4.18
CA ALA A 155 -0.49 -5.49 -3.52
C ALA A 155 -1.98 -5.16 -3.39
N LEU A 156 -2.78 -5.41 -4.43
CA LEU A 156 -4.24 -5.24 -4.40
C LEU A 156 -4.87 -6.14 -3.31
N GLY A 157 -4.52 -7.44 -3.30
CA GLY A 157 -5.06 -8.42 -2.36
C GLY A 157 -4.74 -8.09 -0.89
N ARG A 158 -3.50 -7.73 -0.57
CA ARG A 158 -3.09 -7.35 0.80
C ARG A 158 -3.58 -5.98 1.23
N SER A 159 -3.80 -5.07 0.29
CA SER A 159 -4.43 -3.78 0.60
C SER A 159 -5.93 -3.92 0.89
N GLY A 160 -6.49 -5.13 0.78
CA GLY A 160 -7.92 -5.38 0.98
C GLY A 160 -8.79 -4.72 -0.09
N ARG A 161 -8.21 -4.40 -1.25
CA ARG A 161 -8.96 -3.78 -2.35
C ARG A 161 -9.97 -4.78 -2.91
N PRO A 162 -11.18 -4.34 -3.27
CA PRO A 162 -12.23 -5.24 -3.72
C PRO A 162 -11.90 -5.83 -5.12
N PRO A 163 -12.51 -6.99 -5.49
CA PRO A 163 -12.19 -7.67 -6.75
C PRO A 163 -12.44 -6.84 -8.02
N ASP A 164 -13.37 -5.89 -7.99
CA ASP A 164 -13.63 -4.98 -9.11
C ASP A 164 -12.43 -4.06 -9.39
N GLU A 165 -11.73 -3.58 -8.37
CA GLU A 165 -10.48 -2.82 -8.55
C GLU A 165 -9.35 -3.66 -9.16
N MET A 166 -9.33 -4.97 -8.87
CA MET A 166 -8.41 -5.92 -9.53
C MET A 166 -8.74 -6.09 -11.01
N GLU A 167 -10.02 -6.22 -11.36
CA GLU A 167 -10.46 -6.28 -12.76
C GLU A 167 -10.21 -4.96 -13.51
N ASN A 168 -10.35 -3.81 -12.84
CA ASN A 168 -9.99 -2.51 -13.42
C ASN A 168 -8.48 -2.40 -13.69
N THR A 169 -7.65 -2.89 -12.76
CA THR A 169 -6.19 -3.02 -12.94
C THR A 169 -5.84 -3.90 -14.14
N LEU A 170 -6.51 -5.05 -14.29
CA LEU A 170 -6.30 -5.93 -15.44
C LEU A 170 -6.55 -5.20 -16.76
N ARG A 171 -7.67 -4.49 -16.86
CA ARG A 171 -8.00 -3.70 -18.06
C ARG A 171 -6.99 -2.59 -18.33
N ALA A 172 -6.53 -1.91 -17.29
CA ALA A 172 -5.49 -0.88 -17.38
C ALA A 172 -4.17 -1.46 -17.93
N LEU A 173 -3.66 -2.54 -17.32
CA LEU A 173 -2.43 -3.19 -17.77
C LEU A 173 -2.57 -3.78 -19.18
N ALA A 174 -3.79 -4.19 -19.58
CA ALA A 174 -4.09 -4.65 -20.94
C ALA A 174 -3.96 -3.54 -21.99
N ALA A 175 -4.53 -2.38 -21.67
CA ALA A 175 -4.68 -1.29 -22.63
C ALA A 175 -3.34 -0.63 -23.00
N PHE A 176 -2.37 -0.70 -22.10
CA PHE A 176 -1.02 -0.15 -22.29
C PHE A 176 0.02 -1.25 -22.56
N ALA A 177 -0.39 -2.32 -23.25
CA ALA A 177 0.53 -3.31 -23.77
C ALA A 177 1.51 -2.64 -24.75
N SER A 178 2.78 -2.62 -24.38
CA SER A 178 3.88 -2.10 -25.19
C SER A 178 4.50 -3.28 -25.95
N PRO A 179 5.29 -3.04 -27.00
CA PRO A 179 6.02 -4.10 -27.71
C PRO A 179 6.95 -4.93 -26.80
N THR A 180 7.25 -4.44 -25.59
CA THR A 180 8.06 -5.13 -24.59
C THR A 180 7.23 -5.83 -23.51
N HIS A 181 5.90 -5.70 -23.51
CA HIS A 181 5.02 -6.42 -22.59
C HIS A 181 4.48 -7.71 -23.25
N PRO A 182 4.44 -8.84 -22.51
CA PRO A 182 3.86 -10.09 -22.99
C PRO A 182 2.39 -9.92 -23.40
N ALA A 183 1.92 -10.82 -24.26
CA ALA A 183 0.52 -10.85 -24.66
C ALA A 183 -0.41 -10.94 -23.44
N PHE A 184 -1.56 -10.26 -23.52
CA PHE A 184 -2.48 -10.07 -22.39
C PHE A 184 -2.94 -11.38 -21.75
N ASN A 185 -3.12 -12.43 -22.55
CA ASN A 185 -3.49 -13.77 -22.08
C ASN A 185 -2.46 -14.38 -21.11
N LEU A 186 -1.21 -13.90 -21.13
CA LEU A 186 -0.17 -14.31 -20.18
C LEU A 186 -0.19 -13.47 -18.89
N ARG A 187 -0.56 -12.20 -18.97
CA ARG A 187 -0.54 -11.23 -17.85
C ARG A 187 -1.71 -11.43 -16.88
N VAL A 188 -2.94 -11.56 -17.41
CA VAL A 188 -4.18 -11.74 -16.62
C VAL A 188 -4.06 -12.81 -15.53
N PRO A 189 -3.63 -14.05 -15.85
CA PRO A 189 -3.53 -15.08 -14.83
C PRO A 189 -2.50 -14.77 -13.75
N LYS A 190 -1.49 -13.91 -14.00
CA LYS A 190 -0.48 -13.56 -13.00
C LYS A 190 -0.99 -12.54 -12.00
N VAL A 191 -1.68 -11.50 -12.47
CA VAL A 191 -2.33 -10.52 -11.59
C VAL A 191 -3.39 -11.20 -10.72
N ARG A 192 -4.25 -12.04 -11.30
CA ARG A 192 -5.26 -12.79 -10.53
C ARG A 192 -4.63 -13.70 -9.49
N ARG A 193 -3.62 -14.48 -9.90
CA ARG A 193 -2.89 -15.33 -8.97
C ARG A 193 -2.27 -14.54 -7.82
N GLY A 194 -1.60 -13.42 -8.10
CA GLY A 194 -1.03 -12.57 -7.05
C GLY A 194 -2.10 -12.03 -6.09
N TYR A 195 -3.24 -11.60 -6.63
CA TYR A 195 -4.37 -11.13 -5.83
C TYR A 195 -4.89 -12.21 -4.89
N ASP A 196 -5.17 -13.40 -5.42
CA ASP A 196 -5.71 -14.53 -4.65
C ASP A 196 -4.71 -15.02 -3.59
N ASP A 197 -3.45 -15.25 -3.99
CA ASP A 197 -2.38 -15.76 -3.12
C ASP A 197 -2.22 -14.82 -1.90
N CYS A 198 -2.15 -13.50 -2.13
CA CYS A 198 -1.87 -12.57 -1.04
C CYS A 198 -3.12 -12.06 -0.30
N GLN A 199 -4.32 -12.14 -0.90
CA GLN A 199 -5.57 -11.90 -0.17
C GLN A 199 -5.80 -13.00 0.87
N ALA A 200 -5.56 -14.26 0.51
CA ALA A 200 -5.66 -15.39 1.43
C ALA A 200 -4.69 -15.24 2.62
N SER A 201 -3.43 -14.88 2.35
CA SER A 201 -2.42 -14.62 3.38
C SER A 201 -2.83 -13.50 4.33
N ARG A 202 -3.40 -12.40 3.82
CA ARG A 202 -3.94 -11.33 4.69
C ARG A 202 -5.06 -11.83 5.59
N VAL A 203 -6.02 -12.57 5.04
CA VAL A 203 -7.15 -13.12 5.83
C VAL A 203 -6.64 -14.08 6.90
N ALA A 204 -5.62 -14.89 6.60
CA ALA A 204 -5.00 -15.79 7.56
C ALA A 204 -4.26 -15.02 8.67
N GLU A 205 -3.51 -13.96 8.33
CA GLU A 205 -2.85 -13.08 9.32
C GLU A 205 -3.85 -12.35 10.21
N ASP A 206 -4.95 -11.85 9.63
CA ASP A 206 -6.02 -11.17 10.37
C ASP A 206 -6.69 -12.14 11.36
N ARG A 207 -6.96 -13.39 10.95
CA ARG A 207 -7.45 -14.46 11.84
C ARG A 207 -6.43 -14.84 12.91
N ALA A 208 -5.16 -14.99 12.55
CA ALA A 208 -4.11 -15.33 13.51
C ALA A 208 -3.96 -14.24 14.59
N LYS A 209 -4.12 -12.96 14.23
CA LYS A 209 -4.14 -11.85 15.21
C LYS A 209 -5.39 -11.87 16.09
N GLU A 210 -6.52 -12.36 15.57
CA GLU A 210 -7.72 -12.60 16.38
C GLU A 210 -7.51 -13.76 17.37
N ASP A 211 -6.74 -14.78 16.97
CA ASP A 211 -6.47 -16.00 17.75
C ASP A 211 -5.28 -15.87 18.73
N ASP A 212 -4.24 -15.10 18.42
CA ASP A 212 -3.07 -14.81 19.30
C ASP A 212 -3.46 -14.01 20.57
N ASP A 213 -4.73 -13.68 20.71
CA ASP A 213 -5.33 -13.23 21.93
C ASP A 213 -5.64 -14.35 22.95
N PHE A 214 -5.24 -15.59 22.66
CA PHE A 214 -5.28 -16.74 23.57
C PHE A 214 -4.18 -16.69 24.66
N GLY A 215 -4.22 -15.63 25.47
CA GLY A 215 -3.69 -15.57 26.83
C GLY A 215 -4.83 -15.29 27.81
N ILE A 216 -4.57 -15.06 29.09
CA ILE A 216 -5.58 -14.72 30.14
C ILE A 216 -6.63 -13.65 29.69
N GLY A 217 -6.33 -12.85 28.66
CA GLY A 217 -7.26 -11.93 27.98
C GLY A 217 -8.40 -12.56 27.15
N ALA A 218 -8.36 -13.84 26.77
CA ALA A 218 -9.47 -14.55 26.11
C ALA A 218 -10.56 -14.98 27.11
N TYR A 219 -10.17 -15.50 28.28
CA TYR A 219 -11.10 -15.88 29.35
C TYR A 219 -11.83 -14.66 29.94
N LEU A 220 -11.12 -13.54 30.10
CA LEU A 220 -11.70 -12.26 30.51
C LEU A 220 -12.65 -11.64 29.46
N ARG A 221 -12.57 -12.06 28.19
CA ARG A 221 -13.40 -11.53 27.10
C ARG A 221 -14.73 -12.26 26.91
N GLN A 222 -14.79 -13.55 27.22
CA GLN A 222 -16.07 -14.26 27.22
C GLN A 222 -16.99 -13.70 28.32
N GLU A 223 -16.42 -13.32 29.47
CA GLU A 223 -17.15 -12.57 30.50
C GLU A 223 -17.47 -11.12 30.07
N SER A 224 -16.57 -10.41 29.38
CA SER A 224 -16.80 -9.00 28.97
C SER A 224 -17.78 -8.82 27.81
N ARG A 225 -17.98 -9.83 26.94
CA ARG A 225 -19.09 -9.82 25.96
C ARG A 225 -20.47 -9.86 26.66
N SER A 226 -20.53 -10.32 27.90
CA SER A 226 -21.75 -10.35 28.72
C SER A 226 -21.87 -9.18 29.72
N ALA A 227 -20.83 -8.35 29.90
CA ALA A 227 -20.84 -7.26 30.89
C ALA A 227 -19.95 -6.07 30.48
N GLY A 228 -20.55 -4.90 30.24
CA GLY A 228 -19.83 -3.65 30.04
C GLY A 228 -20.69 -2.55 29.41
N CYS A 229 -20.39 -1.29 29.73
CA CYS A 229 -21.10 -0.13 29.19
C CYS A 229 -20.53 0.31 27.84
N TRP A 230 -21.39 0.89 27.01
CA TRP A 230 -20.97 1.50 25.73
C TRP A 230 -20.10 2.73 26.00
N HIS A 231 -19.09 2.94 25.16
CA HIS A 231 -18.19 4.10 25.20
C HIS A 231 -18.45 5.04 24.04
N TYR A 232 -18.02 6.29 24.24
CA TYR A 232 -18.21 7.39 23.31
C TYR A 232 -16.94 7.72 22.56
N PHE A 233 -17.10 8.49 21.49
CA PHE A 233 -15.98 9.06 20.76
C PHE A 233 -15.84 10.53 21.12
N PHE A 234 -14.63 10.91 21.53
CA PHE A 234 -14.24 12.30 21.71
C PHE A 234 -13.86 12.88 20.36
N ARG A 235 -14.28 14.12 20.10
CA ARG A 235 -13.69 14.95 19.05
C ARG A 235 -13.42 16.34 19.60
N SER A 236 -12.43 17.01 19.02
CA SER A 236 -12.26 18.43 19.25
C SER A 236 -13.53 19.17 18.80
N ALA A 237 -13.86 20.29 19.44
CA ALA A 237 -14.98 21.12 18.98
C ALA A 237 -14.79 21.58 17.52
N GLU A 238 -13.54 21.74 17.09
CA GLU A 238 -13.16 22.10 15.73
C GLU A 238 -13.46 20.99 14.71
N ASP A 239 -13.19 19.73 15.06
CA ASP A 239 -13.53 18.58 14.20
C ASP A 239 -15.03 18.37 14.07
N VAL A 240 -15.81 18.64 15.12
CA VAL A 240 -17.29 18.59 15.05
C VAL A 240 -17.82 19.68 14.12
N LYS A 241 -17.28 20.90 14.21
CA LYS A 241 -17.65 22.01 13.32
C LYS A 241 -17.29 21.72 11.85
N ARG A 242 -16.15 21.06 11.61
CA ARG A 242 -15.64 20.74 10.27
C ARG A 242 -16.34 19.55 9.62
N LEU A 243 -16.68 18.52 10.38
CA LEU A 243 -17.13 17.22 9.85
C LEU A 243 -18.61 16.91 10.14
N GLY A 244 -19.31 17.78 10.87
CA GLY A 244 -20.69 17.56 11.31
C GLY A 244 -20.79 16.53 12.45
N PRO A 245 -21.99 16.36 13.04
CA PRO A 245 -22.22 15.32 14.03
C PRO A 245 -22.16 13.95 13.36
N ILE A 246 -21.26 13.07 13.82
CA ILE A 246 -21.20 11.68 13.35
C ILE A 246 -22.13 10.83 14.22
N ALA A 247 -22.94 9.97 13.59
CA ALA A 247 -23.58 8.85 14.27
C ALA A 247 -22.48 7.93 14.80
N ALA A 248 -22.19 7.96 16.10
CA ALA A 248 -21.05 7.21 16.61
C ALA A 248 -21.37 5.72 16.49
N ARG A 249 -20.47 4.95 15.89
CA ARG A 249 -20.49 3.51 16.06
C ARG A 249 -20.24 3.25 17.54
N ARG A 250 -21.20 2.66 18.24
CA ARG A 250 -21.05 2.35 19.67
C ARG A 250 -20.09 1.18 19.83
N HIS A 251 -19.07 1.33 20.67
CA HIS A 251 -18.17 0.24 21.05
C HIS A 251 -18.28 0.01 22.56
N ARG A 252 -18.42 -1.24 23.01
CA ARG A 252 -18.40 -1.56 24.45
C ARG A 252 -16.99 -1.40 24.99
N SER A 253 -16.84 -0.71 26.12
CA SER A 253 -15.54 -0.48 26.76
C SER A 253 -15.40 -1.24 28.06
N ARG A 254 -14.27 -1.93 28.20
CA ARG A 254 -13.84 -2.59 29.44
C ARG A 254 -13.52 -1.62 30.58
N PHE A 255 -13.30 -0.35 30.27
CA PHE A 255 -12.89 0.65 31.26
C PHE A 255 -14.07 1.19 32.08
N PHE A 256 -15.30 0.98 31.61
CA PHE A 256 -16.50 1.47 32.26
C PHE A 256 -17.44 0.31 32.59
N PRO A 257 -17.22 -0.36 33.74
CA PRO A 257 -18.04 -1.49 34.15
C PRO A 257 -19.45 -1.07 34.60
N THR A 258 -19.68 0.23 34.84
CA THR A 258 -20.97 0.79 35.24
C THR A 258 -21.26 2.08 34.48
N GLN A 259 -22.56 2.42 34.38
CA GLN A 259 -23.02 3.64 33.73
C GLN A 259 -22.43 4.87 34.41
N ASP A 260 -22.38 4.88 35.74
CA ASP A 260 -21.83 5.98 36.53
C ASP A 260 -20.35 6.24 36.24
N LYS A 261 -19.53 5.19 36.09
CA LYS A 261 -18.11 5.36 35.76
C LYS A 261 -17.93 5.88 34.34
N CYS A 262 -18.74 5.39 33.41
CA CYS A 262 -18.80 5.88 32.04
C CYS A 262 -19.19 7.38 32.01
N ASP A 263 -20.24 7.76 32.74
CA ASP A 263 -20.76 9.14 32.76
C ASP A 263 -19.82 10.09 33.51
N LYS A 264 -19.12 9.61 34.54
CA LYS A 264 -18.08 10.39 35.22
C LYS A 264 -16.93 10.73 34.27
N SER A 265 -16.36 9.73 33.59
CA SER A 265 -15.26 9.96 32.63
C SER A 265 -15.69 10.83 31.46
N ARG A 266 -16.94 10.67 31.00
CA ARG A 266 -17.54 11.57 30.00
C ARG A 266 -17.51 13.03 30.45
N ARG A 267 -17.98 13.32 31.67
CA ARG A 267 -18.02 14.69 32.21
C ARG A 267 -16.62 15.28 32.32
N GLU A 268 -15.68 14.53 32.89
CA GLU A 268 -14.28 14.97 33.03
C GLU A 268 -13.63 15.31 31.67
N ALA A 269 -13.97 14.58 30.61
CA ALA A 269 -13.47 14.85 29.27
C ALA A 269 -14.20 16.01 28.55
N ALA A 270 -15.50 16.21 28.81
CA ALA A 270 -16.27 17.35 28.30
C ALA A 270 -15.70 18.68 28.79
N ASP A 271 -15.30 18.71 30.06
CA ASP A 271 -14.71 19.90 30.70
C ASP A 271 -13.28 20.20 30.18
N GLY A 272 -12.68 19.27 29.43
CA GLY A 272 -11.29 19.28 28.96
C GLY A 272 -11.07 19.68 27.49
N LYS A 273 -11.94 20.51 26.88
CA LYS A 273 -11.89 20.98 25.45
C LYS A 273 -12.45 20.01 24.39
N HIS A 274 -13.06 18.90 24.76
CA HIS A 274 -13.62 17.93 23.81
C HIS A 274 -15.14 18.07 23.74
N ALA A 275 -15.69 18.04 22.53
CA ALA A 275 -17.14 17.97 22.32
C ALA A 275 -17.58 16.50 22.35
N ILE A 276 -18.64 16.22 23.11
CA ILE A 276 -19.19 14.87 23.29
C ILE A 276 -20.63 14.84 22.78
N THR A 277 -20.96 13.82 22.00
CA THR A 277 -22.23 13.77 21.26
C THR A 277 -23.21 12.70 21.75
N GLU A 278 -22.86 11.83 22.70
CA GLU A 278 -23.71 10.69 23.11
C GLU A 278 -23.74 10.41 24.63
N THR A 279 -24.80 9.73 25.12
CA THR A 279 -25.06 9.35 26.53
C THR A 279 -24.87 7.87 26.84
N CYS A 280 -24.51 7.52 28.09
CA CYS A 280 -23.89 6.23 28.40
C CYS A 280 -25.05 5.28 28.43
N ALA A 281 -24.93 4.18 27.70
CA ALA A 281 -25.88 3.11 27.81
C ALA A 281 -25.14 1.90 28.37
N CYS A 282 -25.71 1.25 29.37
CA CYS A 282 -25.31 -0.09 29.77
C CYS A 282 -26.52 -0.99 29.52
N GLN A 283 -26.33 -2.09 28.81
CA GLN A 283 -27.36 -3.11 28.75
C GLN A 283 -27.29 -3.91 30.04
N ALA A 284 -28.42 -4.03 30.75
CA ALA A 284 -28.52 -4.95 31.87
C ALA A 284 -28.17 -6.36 31.39
N LYS A 285 -27.48 -7.15 32.22
CA LYS A 285 -27.31 -8.58 31.95
C LYS A 285 -28.71 -9.16 31.76
N ALA A 286 -28.94 -9.81 30.62
CA ALA A 286 -30.11 -10.67 30.48
C ALA A 286 -30.02 -11.71 31.61
N GLN A 287 -31.02 -11.73 32.48
CA GLN A 287 -31.11 -12.69 33.58
C GLN A 287 -31.36 -14.10 33.03
#